data_AF-A0A2D4RWA5-F1
#
_entry.id   AF-A0A2D4RWA5-F1
#
_cell.length_a   1.000
_cell.length_b   1.000
_cell.length_c   1.000
_cell.angle_alpha   90.00
_cell.angle_beta   90.00
_cell.angle_gamma   90.00
#
_symmetry.space_group_name_H-M   'P 1'
#
loop_
_entity.id
_entity.type
_entity.pdbx_description
1 polymer ?
#
loop_
_entity_poly.entity_id
_entity_poly.type
_entity_poly.pdbx_seq_one_letter_code
_entity_poly.pdbx_strand_id
1 'polypeptide(L)'
;MRPSSSNDQLKVFLKVFLQWVESQRMVEGAILVGSHTRGKTRQDSDIDLVLLCTEYESYLQDLDWVNDFGKPVSVRLEDYGKLTSVRVFYEEGPEVEFGFTQLDWLARSLDVGTVGVLRNGFQIVYDRSGKYLALELEL
;
A
#
# COMPACT_ATOMS: atom_id res chain seq x y z
N MET A 1 -21.50 -1.74 -20.54
CA MET A 1 -20.97 -1.33 -19.22
C MET A 1 -20.12 -0.09 -19.43
N ARG A 2 -20.37 1.02 -18.73
CA ARG A 2 -19.35 2.08 -18.66
C ARG A 2 -18.21 1.52 -17.79
N PRO A 3 -16.93 1.66 -18.18
CA PRO A 3 -15.85 1.34 -17.25
C PRO A 3 -16.05 2.21 -16.01
N SER A 4 -16.04 1.57 -14.84
CA SER A 4 -16.02 2.29 -13.56
C SER A 4 -14.88 3.30 -13.58
N SER A 5 -15.10 4.50 -13.07
CA SER A 5 -14.00 5.47 -12.99
C SER A 5 -12.88 4.90 -12.09
N SER A 6 -11.62 5.21 -12.36
CA SER A 6 -10.48 4.72 -11.55
C SER A 6 -10.67 5.02 -10.04
N ASN A 7 -11.35 6.12 -9.71
CA ASN A 7 -11.73 6.45 -8.32
C ASN A 7 -12.74 5.48 -7.68
N ASP A 8 -13.63 4.87 -8.46
CA ASP A 8 -14.58 3.89 -7.93
C ASP A 8 -13.88 2.55 -7.66
N GLN A 9 -12.97 2.15 -8.55
CA GLN A 9 -12.15 0.95 -8.36
C GLN A 9 -11.26 1.07 -7.12
N LEU A 10 -10.59 2.22 -6.94
CA LEU A 10 -9.80 2.50 -5.74
C LEU A 10 -10.64 2.38 -4.46
N LYS A 11 -11.83 2.98 -4.42
CA LYS A 11 -12.72 2.93 -3.25
C LYS A 11 -13.14 1.51 -2.90
N VAL A 12 -13.50 0.71 -3.92
CA VAL A 12 -13.89 -0.68 -3.73
C VAL A 12 -12.70 -1.49 -3.20
N PHE A 13 -11.53 -1.33 -3.81
CA PHE A 13 -10.32 -2.01 -3.37
C PHE A 13 -9.94 -1.64 -1.93
N LEU A 14 -9.87 -0.34 -1.61
CA LEU A 14 -9.51 0.13 -0.26
C LEU A 14 -10.48 -0.40 0.80
N LYS A 15 -11.76 -0.57 0.49
CA LYS A 15 -12.71 -1.16 1.44
C LYS A 15 -12.34 -2.60 1.80
N VAL A 16 -11.97 -3.42 0.82
CA VAL A 16 -11.55 -4.81 1.06
C VAL A 16 -10.18 -4.84 1.75
N PHE A 17 -9.25 -4.00 1.31
CA PHE A 17 -7.94 -3.83 1.93
C PHE A 17 -8.03 -3.47 3.41
N LEU A 18 -8.92 -2.54 3.79
CA LEU A 18 -9.09 -2.14 5.18
C LEU A 18 -9.64 -3.29 6.04
N GLN A 19 -10.55 -4.11 5.50
CA GLN A 19 -11.03 -5.30 6.22
C GLN A 19 -9.91 -6.33 6.42
N TRP A 20 -9.09 -6.54 5.39
CA TRP A 20 -7.94 -7.43 5.47
C TRP A 20 -6.93 -6.93 6.50
N VAL A 21 -6.52 -5.65 6.43
CA VAL A 21 -5.47 -5.08 7.29
C VAL A 21 -5.86 -5.03 8.76
N GLU A 22 -7.15 -4.81 9.07
CA GLU A 22 -7.65 -4.85 10.45
C GLU A 22 -7.41 -6.23 11.10
N SER A 23 -7.55 -7.31 10.33
CA SER A 23 -7.30 -8.69 10.78
C SER A 23 -5.82 -9.05 10.91
N GLN A 24 -4.93 -8.26 10.30
CA GLN A 24 -3.49 -8.49 10.30
C GLN A 24 -2.82 -7.97 11.56
N ARG A 25 -2.51 -8.85 12.52
CA ARG A 25 -1.92 -8.47 13.82
C ARG A 25 -0.58 -7.77 13.70
N MET A 26 0.22 -8.10 12.67
CA MET A 26 1.56 -7.53 12.52
C MET A 26 1.56 -6.14 11.86
N VAL A 27 0.44 -5.72 11.26
CA VAL A 27 0.32 -4.41 10.59
C VAL A 27 -0.15 -3.35 11.59
N GLU A 28 0.66 -2.31 11.75
CA GLU A 28 0.38 -1.16 12.63
C GLU A 28 -0.12 0.06 11.87
N GLY A 29 0.27 0.22 10.60
CA GLY A 29 -0.18 1.32 9.76
C GLY A 29 -0.16 0.96 8.28
N ALA A 30 -1.00 1.63 7.49
CA ALA A 30 -0.96 1.54 6.04
C ALA A 30 -1.11 2.92 5.38
N ILE A 31 -0.35 3.14 4.33
CA ILE A 31 -0.20 4.42 3.64
C ILE A 31 -0.46 4.19 2.16
N LEU A 32 -1.43 4.89 1.59
CA LEU A 32 -1.58 5.03 0.15
C LEU A 32 -0.58 6.08 -0.33
N VAL A 33 0.27 5.74 -1.31
CA VAL A 33 1.27 6.65 -1.88
C VAL A 33 1.01 6.86 -3.38
N GLY A 34 1.69 7.84 -3.97
CA GLY A 34 1.72 7.96 -5.42
C GLY A 34 0.47 8.59 -6.05
N SER A 35 0.19 8.21 -7.29
CA SER A 35 -0.61 8.99 -8.25
C SER A 35 -2.07 9.24 -7.84
N HIS A 36 -2.64 8.36 -7.03
CA HIS A 36 -4.01 8.46 -6.50
C HIS A 36 -4.20 9.60 -5.49
N THR A 37 -3.11 10.14 -4.94
CA THR A 37 -3.19 11.24 -3.96
C THR A 37 -3.29 12.63 -4.60
N ARG A 38 -3.02 12.75 -5.91
CA ARG A 38 -2.97 14.06 -6.61
C ARG A 38 -4.11 14.33 -7.60
N GLY A 39 -5.10 13.45 -7.71
CA GLY A 39 -6.28 13.66 -8.59
C GLY A 39 -5.99 13.70 -10.11
N LYS A 40 -4.79 13.31 -10.54
CA LYS A 40 -4.41 13.14 -11.96
C LYS A 40 -4.09 11.68 -12.26
N THR A 41 -5.09 10.85 -12.06
CA THR A 41 -5.00 9.40 -12.24
C THR A 41 -5.26 9.08 -13.72
N ARG A 42 -4.35 8.34 -14.37
CA ARG A 42 -4.65 7.68 -15.65
C ARG A 42 -5.60 6.51 -15.38
N GLN A 43 -6.41 6.09 -16.35
CA GLN A 43 -7.47 5.06 -16.15
C GLN A 43 -6.94 3.68 -15.73
N ASP A 44 -5.62 3.49 -15.78
CA ASP A 44 -4.79 2.32 -15.56
C ASP A 44 -3.83 2.50 -14.37
N SER A 45 -4.10 3.43 -13.44
CA SER A 45 -3.14 3.73 -12.37
C SER A 45 -3.04 2.62 -11.33
N ASP A 46 -1.79 2.30 -10.99
CA ASP A 46 -1.36 1.35 -9.98
C ASP A 46 -1.76 1.86 -8.57
N ILE A 47 -2.28 0.97 -7.73
CA ILE A 47 -2.54 1.26 -6.32
C ILE A 47 -1.27 0.93 -5.53
N ASP A 48 -0.57 1.96 -5.06
CA ASP A 48 0.64 1.81 -4.26
C ASP A 48 0.35 1.92 -2.77
N LEU A 49 0.59 0.85 -2.02
CA LEU A 49 0.41 0.79 -0.57
C LEU A 49 1.73 0.52 0.13
N VAL A 50 1.97 1.19 1.25
CA VAL A 50 3.05 0.89 2.18
C VAL A 50 2.45 0.43 3.50
N LEU A 51 2.79 -0.79 3.93
CA LEU A 51 2.39 -1.40 5.19
C LEU A 51 3.55 -1.30 6.19
N LEU A 52 3.28 -0.63 7.31
CA LEU A 52 4.18 -0.56 8.45
C LEU A 52 3.91 -1.76 9.35
N CYS A 53 4.87 -2.67 9.42
CA CYS A 53 4.74 -3.92 10.13
C CYS A 53 5.74 -4.04 11.28
N THR A 54 5.35 -4.78 12.31
CA THR A 54 6.28 -5.24 13.36
C THR A 54 7.14 -6.42 12.88
N GLU A 55 6.57 -7.26 12.01
CA GLU A 55 7.18 -8.39 11.29
C GLU A 55 6.42 -8.53 9.96
N TYR A 56 7.11 -8.81 8.84
CA TYR A 56 6.44 -8.92 7.53
C TYR A 56 6.91 -10.09 6.66
N GLU A 57 7.88 -10.86 7.12
CA GLU A 57 8.48 -11.97 6.41
C GLU A 57 7.46 -13.04 6.03
N SER A 58 6.45 -13.28 6.88
CA SER A 58 5.35 -14.20 6.59
C SER A 58 4.54 -13.77 5.35
N TYR A 59 4.36 -12.47 5.12
CA TYR A 59 3.65 -11.95 3.94
C TYR A 59 4.45 -12.10 2.65
N LEU A 60 5.77 -12.29 2.74
CA LEU A 60 6.65 -12.50 1.60
C LEU A 60 6.90 -13.98 1.31
N GLN A 61 6.79 -14.85 2.32
CA GLN A 61 6.97 -16.30 2.20
C GLN A 61 5.72 -17.00 1.68
N ASP A 62 4.55 -16.60 2.16
CA ASP A 62 3.26 -17.09 1.71
C ASP A 62 2.48 -15.94 1.08
N LEU A 63 2.30 -16.03 -0.24
CA LEU A 63 1.63 -15.00 -1.03
C LEU A 63 0.13 -15.28 -1.19
N ASP A 64 -0.42 -16.33 -0.57
CA ASP A 64 -1.81 -16.72 -0.77
C ASP A 64 -2.81 -15.64 -0.35
N TRP A 65 -2.42 -14.76 0.58
CA TRP A 65 -3.24 -13.62 1.03
C TRP A 65 -3.63 -12.66 -0.11
N VAL A 66 -2.87 -12.60 -1.21
CA VAL A 66 -3.21 -11.74 -2.35
C VAL A 66 -4.53 -12.18 -3.00
N ASN A 67 -4.93 -13.45 -2.84
CA ASN A 67 -6.19 -13.96 -3.37
C ASN A 67 -7.42 -13.35 -2.70
N ASP A 68 -7.27 -12.75 -1.51
CA ASP A 68 -8.38 -12.06 -0.81
C ASP A 68 -8.85 -10.81 -1.56
N PHE A 69 -8.04 -10.29 -2.49
CA PHE A 69 -8.33 -9.09 -3.27
C PHE A 69 -8.79 -9.37 -4.70
N GLY A 70 -8.74 -10.63 -5.14
CA GLY A 70 -9.09 -11.04 -6.49
C GLY A 70 -8.19 -12.17 -7.00
N LYS A 71 -8.40 -12.57 -8.25
CA LYS A 71 -7.58 -13.62 -8.88
C LYS A 71 -6.28 -13.03 -9.46
N PRO A 72 -5.10 -13.34 -8.91
CA PRO A 72 -3.84 -12.86 -9.45
C PRO A 72 -3.52 -13.55 -10.79
N VAL A 73 -3.13 -12.76 -11.79
CA VAL A 73 -2.56 -13.22 -13.06
C VAL A 73 -1.04 -13.30 -12.98
N SER A 74 -0.42 -12.38 -12.23
CA SER A 74 1.01 -12.45 -11.92
C SER A 74 1.32 -11.75 -10.60
N VAL A 75 2.34 -12.25 -9.90
CA VAL A 75 2.85 -11.71 -8.64
C VAL A 75 4.37 -11.59 -8.74
N ARG A 76 4.94 -10.47 -8.28
CA ARG A 76 6.39 -10.21 -8.27
C ARG A 76 6.83 -9.70 -6.92
N LEU A 77 8.03 -10.11 -6.50
CA LEU A 77 8.72 -9.55 -5.35
C LEU A 77 9.79 -8.57 -5.84
N GLU A 78 9.78 -7.34 -5.31
CA GLU A 78 10.74 -6.29 -5.67
C GLU A 78 11.38 -5.72 -4.39
N ASP A 79 12.71 -5.74 -4.31
CA ASP A 79 13.46 -5.28 -3.14
C ASP A 79 14.00 -3.86 -3.38
N TYR A 80 13.58 -2.92 -2.53
CA TYR A 80 14.01 -1.52 -2.52
C TYR A 80 14.82 -1.17 -1.26
N GLY A 81 15.42 -2.17 -0.61
CA GLY A 81 16.27 -2.02 0.57
C GLY A 81 15.48 -2.09 1.87
N LYS A 82 14.92 -0.96 2.33
CA LYS A 82 14.09 -0.94 3.55
C LYS A 82 12.65 -1.39 3.33
N LEU A 83 12.26 -1.53 2.07
CA LEU A 83 10.92 -1.87 1.66
C LEU A 83 11.01 -2.97 0.61
N THR A 84 10.25 -4.04 0.82
CA THR A 84 10.08 -5.09 -0.18
C THR A 84 8.63 -5.09 -0.64
N SER A 85 8.39 -4.96 -1.93
CA SER A 85 7.04 -4.95 -2.47
C SER A 85 6.60 -6.31 -3.00
N VAL A 86 5.32 -6.61 -2.81
CA VAL A 86 4.59 -7.64 -3.52
C VAL A 86 3.73 -6.92 -4.56
N ARG A 87 4.12 -6.98 -5.84
CA ARG A 87 3.38 -6.39 -6.95
C ARG A 87 2.47 -7.43 -7.59
N VAL A 88 1.18 -7.13 -7.70
CA VAL A 88 0.15 -8.05 -8.16
C VAL A 88 -0.64 -7.45 -9.31
N PHE A 89 -0.83 -8.24 -10.36
CA PHE A 89 -1.71 -7.93 -11.48
C PHE A 89 -2.95 -8.81 -11.37
N TYR A 90 -4.14 -8.25 -11.11
CA TYR A 90 -5.38 -9.00 -10.99
C TYR A 90 -6.09 -9.16 -12.35
N GLU A 91 -6.77 -10.31 -12.56
CA GLU A 91 -7.45 -10.63 -13.84
C GLU A 91 -8.54 -9.62 -14.19
N GLU A 92 -9.35 -9.25 -13.20
CA GLU A 92 -10.46 -8.30 -13.32
C GLU A 92 -10.32 -7.25 -12.19
N GLY A 93 -9.22 -6.50 -12.19
CA GLY A 93 -8.88 -5.59 -11.10
C GLY A 93 -7.72 -4.63 -11.42
N PRO A 94 -7.30 -3.82 -10.43
CA PRO A 94 -6.16 -2.93 -10.58
C PRO A 94 -4.81 -3.68 -10.55
N GLU A 95 -3.74 -3.04 -11.01
CA GLU A 95 -2.39 -3.37 -10.56
C GLU A 95 -2.21 -2.83 -9.13
N VAL A 96 -1.64 -3.63 -8.23
CA VAL A 96 -1.45 -3.23 -6.83
C VAL A 96 -0.03 -3.57 -6.38
N GLU A 97 0.64 -2.59 -5.80
CA GLU A 97 1.93 -2.77 -5.16
C GLU A 97 1.76 -2.68 -3.63
N PHE A 98 2.07 -3.78 -2.94
CA PHE A 98 2.07 -3.85 -1.48
C PHE A 98 3.50 -3.82 -0.95
N GLY A 99 3.98 -2.64 -0.58
CA GLY A 99 5.28 -2.42 0.05
C GLY A 99 5.26 -2.77 1.53
N PHE A 100 6.05 -3.74 1.97
CA PHE A 100 6.21 -4.09 3.36
C PHE A 100 7.50 -3.50 3.93
N THR A 101 7.40 -2.89 5.11
CA THR A 101 8.54 -2.28 5.81
C THR A 101 8.34 -2.27 7.32
N GLN A 102 9.39 -1.95 8.07
CA GLN A 102 9.33 -1.85 9.53
C GLN A 102 8.76 -0.49 9.99
N LEU A 103 8.39 -0.40 11.26
CA LEU A 103 7.77 0.80 11.85
C LEU A 103 8.67 2.05 11.81
N ASP A 104 9.99 1.86 11.69
CA ASP A 104 10.97 2.96 11.62
C ASP A 104 11.06 3.60 10.23
N TRP A 105 10.30 3.11 9.25
CA TRP A 105 10.20 3.74 7.93
C TRP A 105 9.67 5.19 8.00
N LEU A 106 8.77 5.47 8.95
CA LEU A 106 8.32 6.84 9.29
C LEU A 106 9.08 7.46 10.47
N ALA A 107 10.31 7.00 10.77
CA ALA A 107 11.11 7.62 11.83
C ALA A 107 11.41 9.10 11.51
N ARG A 108 11.67 9.88 12.56
CA ARG A 108 11.88 11.35 12.48
C ARG A 108 12.93 11.79 11.45
N SER A 109 13.92 10.95 11.13
CA SER A 109 14.91 11.20 10.09
C SER A 109 14.65 10.28 8.90
N LEU A 110 13.73 10.69 8.02
CA LEU A 110 13.43 9.97 6.79
C LEU A 110 14.67 9.93 5.89
N ASP A 111 14.94 8.78 5.29
CA ASP A 111 15.96 8.69 4.25
C ASP A 111 15.45 9.28 2.93
N VAL A 112 16.38 9.59 2.02
CA VAL A 112 16.09 10.26 0.74
C VAL A 112 15.10 9.47 -0.13
N GLY A 113 15.13 8.13 -0.05
CA GLY A 113 14.20 7.27 -0.78
C GLY A 113 12.78 7.41 -0.26
N THR A 114 12.62 7.35 1.06
CA THR A 114 11.35 7.53 1.75
C THR A 114 10.75 8.92 1.49
N VAL A 115 11.56 9.98 1.58
CA VAL A 115 11.14 11.35 1.24
C VAL A 115 10.68 11.43 -0.22
N GLY A 116 11.40 10.77 -1.14
CA GLY A 116 11.01 10.69 -2.55
C GLY A 116 9.63 10.09 -2.77
N VAL A 117 9.33 8.98 -2.08
CA VAL A 117 8.01 8.33 -2.12
C VAL A 117 6.92 9.26 -1.59
N LEU A 118 7.13 9.86 -0.41
CA LEU A 118 6.12 10.68 0.26
C LEU A 118 5.88 12.04 -0.42
N ARG A 119 6.92 12.63 -1.06
CA ARG A 119 6.76 13.81 -1.92
C ARG A 119 5.84 13.54 -3.11
N ASN A 120 5.69 12.26 -3.49
CA ASN A 120 4.58 11.60 -4.19
C ASN A 120 3.16 12.13 -3.93
N GLY A 121 2.97 12.69 -2.74
CA GLY A 121 1.67 12.68 -2.08
C GLY A 121 1.44 11.32 -1.43
N PHE A 122 0.88 11.35 -0.22
CA PHE A 122 0.57 10.18 0.57
C PHE A 122 -0.70 10.44 1.38
N GLN A 123 -1.37 9.37 1.76
CA GLN A 123 -2.50 9.40 2.68
C GLN A 123 -2.40 8.18 3.61
N ILE A 124 -2.43 8.41 4.92
CA ILE A 124 -2.56 7.32 5.88
C ILE A 124 -4.00 6.80 5.80
N VAL A 125 -4.16 5.54 5.42
CA VAL A 125 -5.46 4.88 5.26
C VAL A 125 -5.80 3.96 6.42
N TYR A 126 -4.79 3.51 7.17
CA TYR A 126 -4.96 2.71 8.38
C TYR A 126 -3.92 3.09 9.44
N ASP A 127 -4.35 3.17 10.69
CA ASP A 127 -3.50 3.43 11.85
C ASP A 127 -4.08 2.73 13.07
N ARG A 128 -3.46 1.63 13.48
CA ARG A 128 -3.91 0.79 14.60
C ARG A 128 -3.79 1.53 15.94
N SER A 129 -2.78 2.39 16.09
CA SER A 129 -2.42 3.01 17.38
C SER A 129 -2.79 4.49 17.48
N GLY A 130 -3.20 5.11 16.38
CA GLY A 130 -3.44 6.55 16.26
C GLY A 130 -2.17 7.40 16.19
N LYS A 131 -0.98 6.79 16.18
CA LYS A 131 0.31 7.50 16.23
C LYS A 131 0.72 8.09 14.89
N TYR A 132 0.32 7.47 13.78
CA TYR A 132 0.75 7.85 12.45
C TYR A 132 -0.07 9.02 11.91
N LEU A 133 -1.39 9.03 12.15
CA LEU A 133 -2.25 10.14 11.74
C LEU A 133 -1.86 11.48 12.38
N ALA A 134 -1.21 11.43 13.55
CA ALA A 134 -0.69 12.60 14.25
C ALA A 134 0.73 13.01 13.84
N LEU A 135 1.38 12.27 12.93
CA LEU A 135 2.72 12.64 12.45
C LEU A 135 2.64 13.86 11.54
N GLU A 136 3.25 14.95 11.98
CA GLU A 136 3.67 16.02 11.09
C GLU A 136 4.97 15.57 10.40
N LEU A 137 4.86 15.21 9.11
CA LEU A 137 6.01 14.87 8.29
C LEU A 137 6.54 16.13 7.61
N GLU A 138 7.75 16.56 7.99
CA GLU A 138 8.49 17.62 7.30
C GLU A 138 9.16 17.02 6.04
N LEU A 139 8.54 17.17 4.87
CA LEU A 139 8.98 16.62 3.57
C LEU A 139 9.74 17.60 2.68
#